data_AF-A0AA39NW49-F1
#
_entry.id   AF-A0AA39NW49-F1
#
_cell.length_a   1.000
_cell.length_b   1.000
_cell.length_c   1.000
_cell.angle_alpha   90.00
_cell.angle_beta   90.00
_cell.angle_gamma   90.00
#
_symmetry.space_group_name_H-M   'P 1'
#
loop_
_entity.id
_entity.type
_entity.pdbx_description
1 polymer ?
#
loop_
_entity_poly.entity_id
_entity_poly.type
_entity_poly.pdbx_seq_one_letter_code
_entity_poly.pdbx_strand_id
1 'polypeptide(L)'
;MDLEFSPPNWTLDEIRKAIPEEVFQHRPALALAVLARDMILILILGSAMSTARQMSGDFEWQHSDDGDSLVEALSSLLVLAAWLVYWWFQGLLFTGIWIIGHECAHESFLPSKISCNVIGLVCHTLLWTPHFSWKLVHHIHHRYHGLMGKDQHWIPQTRSKLKKSSMCMEYLQDAPLFNLLQLIVQQIIGYPLYLWFHVTGPDDYPLFTSHFNPWSILFKPEQRYSVPHYRRSGWNYVRGALATTDRDFLGWQGRFFLHDISHFHVVHHLFPRIPFYNGEIATNHLKALIGKDCLSSGTPVFRSLWDNYRACQFVEDSGDILFYKDSSGKSHRHSL
;
A
#
# COMPACT_ATOMS: atom_id res chain seq x y z
N MET A 1 -29.22 -1.48 2.16
CA MET A 1 -29.45 -2.68 3.01
C MET A 1 -28.26 -2.70 3.91
N ASP A 2 -28.44 -2.13 5.08
CA ASP A 2 -27.36 -1.45 5.77
C ASP A 2 -26.83 -2.40 6.83
N LEU A 3 -25.53 -2.68 6.77
CA LEU A 3 -24.93 -3.79 7.51
C LEU A 3 -24.46 -3.29 8.88
N GLU A 4 -25.14 -3.76 9.92
CA GLU A 4 -24.73 -3.63 11.31
C GLU A 4 -23.34 -4.24 11.53
N PHE A 5 -22.50 -3.57 12.30
CA PHE A 5 -21.17 -4.04 12.66
C PHE A 5 -21.03 -4.25 14.17
N SER A 6 -20.65 -5.47 14.55
CA SER A 6 -20.16 -5.79 15.89
C SER A 6 -18.65 -6.04 15.82
N PRO A 7 -17.82 -5.42 16.69
CA PRO A 7 -16.37 -5.55 16.62
C PRO A 7 -15.89 -6.95 17.06
N PRO A 8 -14.97 -7.59 16.33
CA PRO A 8 -14.48 -8.92 16.66
C PRO A 8 -13.80 -8.96 18.04
N ASN A 9 -13.93 -10.09 18.74
CA ASN A 9 -13.47 -10.27 20.12
C ASN A 9 -12.46 -11.43 20.27
N TRP A 10 -11.61 -11.61 19.27
CA TRP A 10 -10.53 -12.60 19.26
C TRP A 10 -9.28 -12.08 19.99
N THR A 11 -8.56 -12.96 20.69
CA THR A 11 -7.22 -12.69 21.23
C THR A 11 -6.13 -13.12 20.25
N LEU A 12 -4.91 -12.57 20.39
CA LEU A 12 -3.81 -12.89 19.49
C LEU A 12 -3.32 -14.33 19.68
N ASP A 13 -3.42 -14.86 20.91
CA ASP A 13 -2.98 -16.21 21.25
C ASP A 13 -3.93 -17.29 20.69
N GLU A 14 -5.23 -17.03 20.62
CA GLU A 14 -6.20 -17.91 19.95
C GLU A 14 -5.89 -18.03 18.46
N ILE A 15 -5.69 -16.89 17.78
CA ILE A 15 -5.35 -16.87 16.36
C ILE A 15 -3.98 -17.53 16.13
N ARG A 16 -2.97 -17.25 16.98
CA ARG A 16 -1.62 -17.82 16.83
C ARG A 16 -1.59 -19.34 17.02
N LYS A 17 -2.50 -19.91 17.82
CA LYS A 17 -2.63 -21.37 17.98
C LYS A 17 -3.22 -22.07 16.75
N ALA A 18 -3.98 -21.37 15.91
CA ALA A 18 -4.55 -21.93 14.68
C ALA A 18 -3.57 -21.93 13.48
N ILE A 19 -2.48 -21.16 13.57
CA ILE A 19 -1.47 -21.02 12.51
C ILE A 19 -0.26 -21.91 12.83
N PRO A 20 0.18 -22.81 11.91
CA PRO A 20 1.30 -23.73 12.14
C PRO A 20 2.63 -23.04 12.41
N GLU A 21 3.62 -23.77 12.93
CA GLU A 21 4.95 -23.19 13.18
C GLU A 21 5.77 -23.10 11.89
N GLU A 22 5.54 -24.01 10.94
CA GLU A 22 6.26 -24.08 9.66
C GLU A 22 6.12 -22.81 8.82
N VAL A 23 4.99 -22.08 8.91
CA VAL A 23 4.81 -20.83 8.16
C VAL A 23 5.66 -19.67 8.69
N PHE A 24 6.21 -19.77 9.90
CA PHE A 24 7.17 -18.79 10.42
C PHE A 24 8.62 -19.08 10.00
N GLN A 25 8.88 -20.23 9.34
CA GLN A 25 10.24 -20.63 8.94
C GLN A 25 10.69 -19.94 7.65
N HIS A 26 11.79 -19.20 7.73
CA HIS A 26 12.46 -18.63 6.56
C HIS A 26 13.03 -19.71 5.64
N ARG A 27 12.97 -19.46 4.33
CA ARG A 27 13.62 -20.22 3.26
C ARG A 27 14.60 -19.30 2.50
N PRO A 28 15.83 -19.07 3.02
CA PRO A 28 16.74 -18.05 2.47
C PRO A 28 17.02 -18.17 0.97
N ALA A 29 17.19 -19.41 0.47
CA ALA A 29 17.41 -19.65 -0.95
C ALA A 29 16.22 -19.23 -1.82
N LEU A 30 14.98 -19.44 -1.35
CA LEU A 30 13.76 -19.01 -2.06
C LEU A 30 13.61 -17.48 -2.03
N ALA A 31 13.81 -16.85 -0.87
CA ALA A 31 13.76 -15.40 -0.72
C ALA A 31 14.76 -14.69 -1.65
N LEU A 32 16.01 -15.15 -1.64
CA LEU A 32 17.07 -14.62 -2.51
C LEU A 32 16.84 -14.95 -3.99
N ALA A 33 16.25 -16.09 -4.33
CA ALA A 33 15.90 -16.43 -5.70
C ALA A 33 14.78 -15.52 -6.27
N VAL A 34 13.81 -15.12 -5.45
CA VAL A 34 12.79 -14.13 -5.85
C VAL A 34 13.43 -12.76 -6.11
N LEU A 35 14.27 -12.26 -5.20
CA LEU A 35 15.00 -11.00 -5.41
C LEU A 35 15.90 -11.06 -6.66
N ALA A 36 16.61 -12.17 -6.89
CA ALA A 36 17.44 -12.37 -8.07
C ALA A 36 16.60 -12.41 -9.35
N ARG A 37 15.45 -13.12 -9.36
CA ARG A 37 14.48 -13.15 -10.46
C ARG A 37 14.07 -11.73 -10.84
N ASP A 38 13.70 -10.90 -9.87
CA ASP A 38 13.14 -9.57 -10.15
C ASP A 38 14.21 -8.59 -10.64
N MET A 39 15.40 -8.63 -10.05
CA MET A 39 16.56 -7.88 -10.57
C MET A 39 16.92 -8.30 -12.00
N ILE A 40 16.85 -9.60 -12.32
CA ILE A 40 17.08 -10.11 -13.68
C ILE A 40 15.97 -9.64 -14.64
N LEU A 41 14.69 -9.69 -14.25
CA LEU A 41 13.57 -9.22 -15.08
C LEU A 41 13.62 -7.71 -15.32
N ILE A 42 13.98 -6.91 -14.31
CA ILE A 42 14.24 -5.45 -14.40
C ILE A 42 15.30 -5.15 -15.45
N LEU A 43 16.39 -5.92 -15.46
CA LEU A 43 17.47 -5.77 -16.43
C LEU A 43 17.05 -6.25 -17.82
N ILE A 44 16.37 -7.39 -17.94
CA ILE A 44 15.90 -7.93 -19.22
C ILE A 44 14.93 -6.95 -19.90
N LEU A 45 13.92 -6.45 -19.19
CA LEU A 45 12.96 -5.50 -19.77
C LEU A 45 13.62 -4.15 -20.09
N GLY A 46 14.49 -3.63 -19.20
CA GLY A 46 15.24 -2.39 -19.44
C GLY A 46 16.16 -2.48 -20.65
N SER A 47 16.93 -3.56 -20.78
CA SER A 47 17.80 -3.83 -21.94
C SER A 47 17.00 -4.12 -23.20
N ALA A 48 15.88 -4.83 -23.13
CA ALA A 48 15.01 -5.07 -24.28
C ALA A 48 14.42 -3.76 -24.81
N MET A 49 13.89 -2.90 -23.93
CA MET A 49 13.34 -1.60 -24.35
C MET A 49 14.42 -0.63 -24.84
N SER A 50 15.60 -0.63 -24.22
CA SER A 50 16.76 0.14 -24.69
C SER A 50 17.27 -0.34 -26.05
N THR A 51 17.25 -1.65 -26.31
CA THR A 51 17.64 -2.24 -27.60
C THR A 51 16.58 -1.95 -28.66
N ALA A 52 15.29 -2.07 -28.33
CA ALA A 52 14.18 -1.71 -29.22
C ALA A 52 14.28 -0.23 -29.65
N ARG A 53 14.54 0.69 -28.71
CA ARG A 53 14.81 2.11 -29.02
C ARG A 53 16.05 2.30 -29.90
N GLN A 54 17.12 1.53 -29.73
CA GLN A 54 18.29 1.64 -30.60
C GLN A 54 18.01 1.10 -32.01
N MET A 55 17.25 0.01 -32.13
CA MET A 55 16.90 -0.63 -33.39
C MET A 55 15.85 0.15 -34.20
N SER A 56 14.97 0.92 -33.55
CA SER A 56 14.04 1.84 -34.21
C SER A 56 14.70 3.11 -34.76
N GLY A 57 16.01 3.29 -34.51
CA GLY A 57 16.61 4.61 -34.43
C GLY A 57 16.08 5.39 -33.21
N ASP A 58 16.72 6.51 -32.88
CA ASP A 58 16.10 7.43 -31.91
C ASP A 58 14.77 7.92 -32.50
N PHE A 59 13.68 7.33 -31.99
CA PHE A 59 12.32 7.53 -32.50
C PHE A 59 11.77 8.86 -32.00
N GLU A 60 12.41 9.95 -32.45
CA GLU A 60 11.71 11.20 -32.71
C GLU A 60 10.47 10.91 -33.55
N TRP A 61 9.47 11.79 -33.49
CA TRP A 61 8.27 11.65 -34.31
C TRP A 61 8.66 11.84 -35.77
N GLN A 62 8.92 10.72 -36.43
CA GLN A 62 9.55 10.68 -37.74
C GLN A 62 8.53 11.01 -38.82
N HIS A 63 8.26 12.31 -38.97
CA HIS A 63 7.46 12.84 -40.06
C HIS A 63 8.05 12.37 -41.39
N SER A 64 7.21 11.71 -42.18
CA SER A 64 7.55 11.26 -43.52
C SER A 64 7.33 12.41 -44.49
N ASP A 65 8.37 12.81 -45.21
CA ASP A 65 8.24 13.80 -46.30
C ASP A 65 7.29 13.29 -47.42
N ASP A 66 7.04 11.97 -47.47
CA ASP A 66 6.09 11.30 -48.36
C ASP A 66 4.61 11.36 -47.90
N GLY A 67 4.32 11.80 -46.68
CA GLY A 67 3.00 12.27 -46.27
C GLY A 67 1.90 11.22 -45.98
N ASP A 68 2.21 9.93 -45.84
CA ASP A 68 1.22 8.93 -45.41
C ASP A 68 0.97 8.99 -43.89
N SER A 69 0.18 10.00 -43.51
CA SER A 69 -0.24 10.29 -42.13
C SER A 69 -0.87 9.10 -41.38
N LEU A 70 -1.39 8.08 -42.08
CA LEU A 70 -1.92 6.88 -41.43
C LEU A 70 -0.79 5.98 -40.91
N VAL A 71 0.29 5.83 -41.68
CA VAL A 71 1.47 5.03 -41.29
C VAL A 71 2.18 5.68 -40.10
N GLU A 72 2.38 7.00 -40.12
CA GLU A 72 2.92 7.77 -38.99
C GLU A 72 2.09 7.59 -37.72
N ALA A 73 0.76 7.75 -37.83
CA ALA A 73 -0.15 7.62 -36.69
C ALA A 73 -0.13 6.20 -36.10
N LEU A 74 -0.17 5.17 -36.96
CA LEU A 74 -0.12 3.77 -36.51
C LEU A 74 1.23 3.43 -35.86
N SER A 75 2.36 3.85 -36.43
CA SER A 75 3.68 3.60 -35.83
C SER A 75 3.84 4.32 -34.49
N SER A 76 3.35 5.56 -34.38
CA SER A 76 3.37 6.34 -33.14
C SER A 76 2.50 5.71 -32.04
N LEU A 77 1.33 5.18 -32.39
CA LEU A 77 0.47 4.43 -31.48
C LEU A 77 1.12 3.12 -31.02
N LEU A 78 1.83 2.40 -31.89
CA LEU A 78 2.57 1.18 -31.53
C LEU A 78 3.73 1.48 -30.58
N VAL A 79 4.50 2.55 -30.83
CA VAL A 79 5.59 2.99 -29.94
C VAL A 79 5.04 3.44 -28.58
N LEU A 80 3.94 4.19 -28.55
CA LEU A 80 3.26 4.57 -27.30
C LEU A 80 2.76 3.33 -26.53
N ALA A 81 2.15 2.35 -27.22
CA ALA A 81 1.70 1.11 -26.60
C ALA A 81 2.88 0.30 -26.03
N ALA A 82 4.01 0.22 -26.73
CA ALA A 82 5.22 -0.44 -26.24
C ALA A 82 5.77 0.26 -24.98
N TRP A 83 5.84 1.60 -24.96
CA TRP A 83 6.24 2.36 -23.77
C TRP A 83 5.29 2.15 -22.58
N LEU A 84 3.97 2.16 -22.80
CA LEU A 84 2.97 1.93 -21.75
C LEU A 84 3.08 0.52 -21.17
N VAL A 85 3.25 -0.50 -22.01
CA VAL A 85 3.46 -1.90 -21.58
C VAL A 85 4.78 -2.05 -20.80
N TYR A 86 5.87 -1.43 -21.29
CA TYR A 86 7.15 -1.41 -20.58
C TYR A 86 7.03 -0.74 -19.21
N TRP A 87 6.51 0.50 -19.14
CA TRP A 87 6.37 1.22 -17.87
C TRP A 87 5.47 0.49 -16.87
N TRP A 88 4.40 -0.18 -17.34
CA TRP A 88 3.54 -0.99 -16.50
C TRP A 88 4.30 -2.15 -15.83
N PHE A 89 4.95 -3.03 -16.61
CA PHE A 89 5.65 -4.18 -16.04
C PHE A 89 6.95 -3.81 -15.30
N GLN A 90 7.68 -2.80 -15.78
CA GLN A 90 8.86 -2.27 -15.08
C GLN A 90 8.47 -1.64 -13.73
N GLY A 91 7.35 -0.90 -13.68
CA GLY A 91 6.81 -0.32 -12.47
C GLY A 91 6.34 -1.38 -11.47
N LEU A 92 5.68 -2.44 -11.93
CA LEU A 92 5.30 -3.59 -11.08
C LEU A 92 6.52 -4.28 -10.49
N LEU A 93 7.58 -4.52 -11.27
CA LEU A 93 8.82 -5.12 -10.78
C LEU A 93 9.54 -4.25 -9.75
N PHE A 94 9.67 -2.94 -9.98
CA PHE A 94 10.24 -2.04 -8.98
C PHE A 94 9.37 -1.96 -7.71
N THR A 95 8.05 -2.07 -7.84
CA THR A 95 7.16 -2.20 -6.67
C THR A 95 7.42 -3.50 -5.91
N GLY A 96 7.72 -4.61 -6.60
CA GLY A 96 8.21 -5.86 -5.98
C GLY A 96 9.50 -5.67 -5.18
N ILE A 97 10.50 -4.98 -5.75
CA ILE A 97 11.74 -4.63 -5.03
C ILE A 97 11.45 -3.77 -3.79
N TRP A 98 10.51 -2.83 -3.84
CA TRP A 98 10.05 -2.08 -2.67
C TRP A 98 9.42 -3.01 -1.62
N ILE A 99 8.58 -3.96 -2.04
CA ILE A 99 7.94 -4.95 -1.16
C ILE A 99 8.99 -5.87 -0.51
N ILE A 100 10.06 -6.25 -1.20
CA ILE A 100 11.20 -6.98 -0.61
C ILE A 100 11.91 -6.13 0.46
N GLY A 101 12.05 -4.81 0.24
CA GLY A 101 12.55 -3.88 1.25
C GLY A 101 11.63 -3.75 2.47
N HIS A 102 10.32 -3.87 2.27
CA HIS A 102 9.29 -3.94 3.30
C HIS A 102 9.36 -5.25 4.11
N GLU A 103 9.53 -6.41 3.47
CA GLU A 103 9.75 -7.70 4.16
C GLU A 103 11.06 -7.71 4.97
N CYS A 104 12.09 -7.03 4.46
CA CYS A 104 13.31 -6.75 5.21
C CYS A 104 13.08 -5.83 6.41
N ALA A 105 12.13 -4.89 6.34
CA ALA A 105 11.76 -4.04 7.46
C ALA A 105 11.09 -4.85 8.58
N HIS A 106 10.26 -5.84 8.24
CA HIS A 106 9.63 -6.74 9.21
C HIS A 106 10.55 -7.82 9.79
N GLU A 107 11.70 -8.04 9.16
CA GLU A 107 12.62 -9.16 9.43
C GLU A 107 11.98 -10.54 9.07
N SER A 108 11.04 -10.54 8.11
CA SER A 108 10.40 -11.72 7.52
C SER A 108 11.17 -12.28 6.33
N PHE A 109 12.02 -11.48 5.67
CA PHE A 109 12.73 -11.89 4.46
C PHE A 109 13.84 -12.92 4.71
N LEU A 110 14.65 -12.75 5.76
CA LEU A 110 15.76 -13.63 6.16
C LEU A 110 15.87 -13.78 7.69
N PRO A 111 16.44 -14.89 8.21
CA PRO A 111 16.63 -15.09 9.66
C PRO A 111 17.51 -14.01 10.31
N SER A 112 18.49 -13.49 9.58
CA SER A 112 19.44 -12.49 10.07
C SER A 112 18.83 -11.09 9.96
N LYS A 113 18.63 -10.45 11.12
CA LYS A 113 18.22 -9.04 11.23
C LYS A 113 19.18 -8.10 10.49
N ILE A 114 20.48 -8.39 10.52
CA ILE A 114 21.51 -7.59 9.84
C ILE A 114 21.37 -7.74 8.33
N SER A 115 21.20 -8.98 7.83
CA SER A 115 21.02 -9.24 6.39
C SER A 115 19.73 -8.62 5.86
N CYS A 116 18.63 -8.69 6.64
CA CYS A 116 17.41 -7.94 6.35
C CYS A 116 17.68 -6.43 6.28
N ASN A 117 18.29 -5.82 7.31
CA ASN A 117 18.57 -4.38 7.32
C ASN A 117 19.46 -3.94 6.15
N VAL A 118 20.42 -4.75 5.70
CA VAL A 118 21.29 -4.45 4.56
C VAL A 118 20.54 -4.57 3.23
N ILE A 119 19.85 -5.68 2.97
CA ILE A 119 19.07 -5.86 1.73
C ILE A 119 17.95 -4.82 1.65
N GLY A 120 17.24 -4.59 2.76
CA GLY A 120 16.19 -3.60 2.86
C GLY A 120 16.69 -2.17 2.63
N LEU A 121 17.87 -1.82 3.14
CA LEU A 121 18.53 -0.55 2.84
C LEU A 121 18.78 -0.41 1.34
N VAL A 122 19.39 -1.42 0.69
CA VAL A 122 19.67 -1.38 -0.76
C VAL A 122 18.38 -1.26 -1.58
N CYS A 123 17.40 -2.11 -1.33
CA CYS A 123 16.15 -2.17 -2.10
C CYS A 123 15.32 -0.87 -1.95
N HIS A 124 15.23 -0.31 -0.75
CA HIS A 124 14.52 0.96 -0.53
C HIS A 124 15.32 2.18 -1.01
N THR A 125 16.65 2.23 -0.85
CA THR A 125 17.47 3.36 -1.36
C THR A 125 17.42 3.46 -2.88
N LEU A 126 17.39 2.33 -3.60
CA LEU A 126 17.17 2.29 -5.06
C LEU A 126 15.87 3.00 -5.49
N LEU A 127 14.88 3.03 -4.59
CA LEU A 127 13.53 3.56 -4.81
C LEU A 127 13.23 4.76 -3.89
N TRP A 128 14.28 5.51 -3.55
CA TRP A 128 14.27 6.76 -2.76
C TRP A 128 13.52 6.68 -1.41
N THR A 129 13.31 5.48 -0.90
CA THR A 129 12.64 5.20 0.37
C THR A 129 13.70 5.13 1.48
N PRO A 130 13.60 5.91 2.57
CA PRO A 130 14.63 5.91 3.61
C PRO A 130 14.43 4.72 4.56
N HIS A 131 15.09 3.58 4.28
CA HIS A 131 14.76 2.28 4.88
C HIS A 131 14.55 2.28 6.40
N PHE A 132 15.44 2.87 7.20
CA PHE A 132 15.37 2.76 8.66
C PHE A 132 14.26 3.60 9.29
N SER A 133 14.02 4.81 8.79
CA SER A 133 12.92 5.66 9.26
C SER A 133 11.58 5.19 8.69
N TRP A 134 11.55 4.73 7.43
CA TRP A 134 10.39 4.05 6.86
C TRP A 134 10.05 2.78 7.65
N LYS A 135 11.02 1.91 7.97
CA LYS A 135 10.85 0.73 8.84
C LYS A 135 10.26 1.10 10.19
N LEU A 136 10.69 2.21 10.78
CA LEU A 136 10.18 2.68 12.06
C LEU A 136 8.73 3.22 11.94
N VAL A 137 8.40 4.07 10.96
CA VAL A 137 6.99 4.49 10.78
C VAL A 137 6.10 3.33 10.35
N HIS A 138 6.62 2.35 9.60
CA HIS A 138 5.87 1.18 9.15
C HIS A 138 5.65 0.19 10.28
N HIS A 139 6.58 0.05 11.23
CA HIS A 139 6.27 -0.60 12.51
C HIS A 139 5.23 0.22 13.29
N ILE A 140 5.32 1.56 13.24
CA ILE A 140 4.30 2.51 13.73
C ILE A 140 3.00 2.48 12.86
N HIS A 141 2.89 1.61 11.85
CA HIS A 141 1.65 1.29 11.13
C HIS A 141 1.23 -0.19 11.30
N HIS A 142 2.16 -1.14 11.38
CA HIS A 142 1.89 -2.58 11.44
C HIS A 142 1.42 -3.05 12.80
N ARG A 143 2.16 -2.64 13.84
CA ARG A 143 1.67 -2.69 15.21
C ARG A 143 0.83 -1.43 15.44
N TYR A 144 -0.13 -1.14 14.55
CA TYR A 144 -0.94 0.09 14.48
C TYR A 144 -2.22 -0.13 13.60
N HIS A 145 -2.40 0.52 12.43
CA HIS A 145 -3.52 0.48 11.44
C HIS A 145 -4.97 0.92 11.85
N GLY A 146 -5.38 2.19 11.58
CA GLY A 146 -6.78 2.70 11.75
C GLY A 146 -7.24 3.67 12.90
N LEU A 147 -6.39 4.36 13.70
CA LEU A 147 -6.81 5.27 14.81
C LEU A 147 -6.59 6.73 14.48
N MET A 148 -7.68 7.48 14.66
CA MET A 148 -7.74 8.93 14.76
C MET A 148 -6.56 9.52 15.55
N GLY A 149 -5.63 10.19 14.87
CA GLY A 149 -4.52 10.87 15.52
C GLY A 149 -3.35 9.98 15.96
N LYS A 150 -3.21 8.76 15.42
CA LYS A 150 -1.93 8.03 15.46
C LYS A 150 -1.50 7.37 14.15
N ASP A 151 -2.39 7.22 13.16
CA ASP A 151 -1.96 6.63 11.89
C ASP A 151 -1.04 7.54 11.09
N GLN A 152 0.06 6.95 10.67
CA GLN A 152 1.09 7.65 9.94
C GLN A 152 0.67 7.81 8.49
N HIS A 153 -0.08 6.88 7.90
CA HIS A 153 -0.27 6.86 6.43
C HIS A 153 -1.66 7.31 5.95
N TRP A 154 -2.74 6.81 6.58
CA TRP A 154 -4.13 7.05 6.14
C TRP A 154 -5.10 7.29 7.32
N ILE A 155 -5.00 8.44 8.00
CA ILE A 155 -6.07 8.86 8.93
C ILE A 155 -7.24 9.42 8.11
N PRO A 156 -8.50 8.99 8.35
CA PRO A 156 -9.66 9.67 7.80
C PRO A 156 -9.82 11.07 8.41
N GLN A 157 -10.05 12.08 7.57
CA GLN A 157 -10.43 13.40 8.08
C GLN A 157 -11.76 13.30 8.84
N THR A 158 -11.93 14.10 9.90
CA THR A 158 -13.23 14.22 10.57
C THR A 158 -14.09 15.28 9.87
N ARG A 159 -15.42 15.16 9.97
CA ARG A 159 -16.38 16.08 9.34
C ARG A 159 -16.06 17.56 9.60
N SER A 160 -15.69 17.93 10.84
CA SER A 160 -15.32 19.31 11.18
C SER A 160 -14.04 19.83 10.50
N LYS A 161 -13.11 18.94 10.12
CA LYS A 161 -11.90 19.30 9.36
C LYS A 161 -12.18 19.46 7.88
N LEU A 162 -12.96 18.54 7.30
CA LEU A 162 -13.38 18.63 5.90
C LEU A 162 -14.07 19.98 5.61
N LYS A 163 -14.98 20.41 6.50
CA LYS A 163 -15.66 21.72 6.40
C LYS A 163 -14.76 22.95 6.56
N LYS A 164 -13.54 22.81 7.08
CA LYS A 164 -12.53 23.89 7.07
C LYS A 164 -11.76 23.95 5.74
N SER A 165 -11.78 22.90 4.93
CA SER A 165 -11.04 22.79 3.66
C SER A 165 -11.67 23.55 2.48
N SER A 166 -12.23 24.73 2.75
CA SER A 166 -12.94 25.64 1.83
C SER A 166 -14.22 25.10 1.19
N MET A 167 -15.26 25.95 1.18
CA MET A 167 -16.56 25.68 0.56
C MET A 167 -16.48 25.36 -0.95
N CYS A 168 -15.42 25.76 -1.64
CA CYS A 168 -15.20 25.41 -3.05
C CYS A 168 -14.90 23.92 -3.23
N MET A 169 -14.16 23.31 -2.30
CA MET A 169 -13.73 21.91 -2.41
C MET A 169 -14.88 20.93 -2.21
N GLU A 170 -15.83 21.26 -1.33
CA GLU A 170 -17.03 20.46 -1.03
C GLU A 170 -17.88 20.19 -2.30
N TYR A 171 -17.98 21.16 -3.22
CA TYR A 171 -18.66 20.98 -4.51
C TYR A 171 -17.81 20.30 -5.60
N LEU A 172 -16.49 20.34 -5.50
CA LEU A 172 -15.59 19.72 -6.48
C LEU A 172 -15.36 18.23 -6.22
N GLN A 173 -15.49 17.76 -4.97
CA GLN A 173 -15.33 16.35 -4.57
C GLN A 173 -16.37 15.40 -5.20
N ASP A 174 -17.50 15.90 -5.70
CA ASP A 174 -18.46 15.10 -6.46
C ASP A 174 -18.16 15.05 -7.97
N ALA A 175 -17.25 15.90 -8.48
CA ALA A 175 -16.94 15.98 -9.90
C ALA A 175 -15.96 14.87 -10.35
N PRO A 176 -16.34 13.97 -11.29
CA PRO A 176 -15.49 12.84 -11.67
C PRO A 176 -14.10 13.22 -12.19
N LEU A 177 -13.97 14.37 -12.86
CA LEU A 177 -12.70 14.87 -13.38
C LEU A 177 -11.78 15.41 -12.27
N PHE A 178 -12.33 16.06 -11.25
CA PHE A 178 -11.57 16.51 -10.08
C PHE A 178 -11.04 15.30 -9.30
N ASN A 179 -11.89 14.29 -9.11
CA ASN A 179 -11.52 13.03 -8.44
C ASN A 179 -10.43 12.27 -9.21
N LEU A 180 -10.50 12.24 -10.55
CA LEU A 180 -9.45 11.69 -11.40
C LEU A 180 -8.13 12.49 -11.27
N LEU A 181 -8.19 13.82 -11.26
CA LEU A 181 -7.01 14.68 -11.10
C LEU A 181 -6.34 14.48 -9.73
N GLN A 182 -7.13 14.46 -8.64
CA GLN A 182 -6.58 14.26 -7.31
C GLN A 182 -6.05 12.82 -7.11
N LEU A 183 -6.65 11.81 -7.75
CA LEU A 183 -6.06 10.47 -7.85
C LEU A 183 -4.69 10.50 -8.55
N ILE A 184 -4.56 11.18 -9.68
CA ILE A 184 -3.27 11.33 -10.40
C ILE A 184 -2.22 12.01 -9.51
N VAL A 185 -2.57 13.11 -8.84
CA VAL A 185 -1.69 13.81 -7.89
C VAL A 185 -1.30 12.91 -6.71
N GLN A 186 -2.24 12.15 -6.16
CA GLN A 186 -2.00 11.24 -5.03
C GLN A 186 -1.07 10.08 -5.40
N GLN A 187 -1.20 9.49 -6.59
CA GLN A 187 -0.35 8.38 -7.04
C GLN A 187 1.05 8.83 -7.45
N ILE A 188 1.20 9.99 -8.10
CA ILE A 188 2.50 10.47 -8.60
C ILE A 188 3.27 11.26 -7.54
N ILE A 189 2.58 12.16 -6.82
CA ILE A 189 3.21 13.17 -5.95
C ILE A 189 2.87 12.96 -4.47
N GLY A 190 1.75 12.29 -4.16
CA GLY A 190 1.29 12.04 -2.80
C GLY A 190 2.29 11.27 -1.93
N TYR A 191 2.89 10.19 -2.43
CA TYR A 191 3.90 9.43 -1.68
C TYR A 191 5.21 10.22 -1.45
N PRO A 192 5.81 10.91 -2.45
CA PRO A 192 6.90 11.85 -2.22
C PRO A 192 6.59 12.96 -1.20
N LEU A 193 5.43 13.63 -1.32
CA LEU A 193 5.01 14.68 -0.39
C LEU A 193 4.75 14.14 1.02
N TYR A 194 4.28 12.89 1.13
CA TYR A 194 4.16 12.19 2.40
C TYR A 194 5.52 11.92 3.05
N LEU A 195 6.49 11.40 2.30
CA LEU A 195 7.84 11.17 2.82
C LEU A 195 8.54 12.48 3.21
N TRP A 196 8.42 13.54 2.40
CA TRP A 196 9.08 14.83 2.65
C TRP A 196 8.39 15.70 3.70
N PHE A 197 7.06 15.81 3.67
CA PHE A 197 6.28 16.81 4.40
C PHE A 197 5.03 16.25 5.13
N HIS A 198 4.83 14.93 5.11
CA HIS A 198 3.85 14.23 5.94
C HIS A 198 2.37 14.60 5.66
N VAL A 199 2.05 14.94 4.42
CA VAL A 199 0.76 15.55 4.01
C VAL A 199 -0.53 14.70 4.17
N THR A 200 -0.44 13.48 4.74
CA THR A 200 -1.61 12.58 4.99
C THR A 200 -1.64 11.94 6.40
N GLY A 201 -0.69 12.28 7.28
CA GLY A 201 -0.62 11.72 8.65
C GLY A 201 -1.33 12.57 9.71
N PRO A 202 -0.97 12.46 11.02
CA PRO A 202 -1.71 13.14 12.08
C PRO A 202 -1.59 14.67 12.03
N ASP A 203 -2.72 15.37 12.10
CA ASP A 203 -2.77 16.85 12.01
C ASP A 203 -2.14 17.58 13.21
N ASP A 204 -1.75 16.87 14.28
CA ASP A 204 -1.00 17.42 15.41
C ASP A 204 0.51 17.52 15.15
N TYR A 205 1.00 17.05 14.00
CA TYR A 205 2.41 17.12 13.63
C TYR A 205 2.72 18.43 12.87
N PRO A 206 3.87 19.10 13.12
CA PRO A 206 4.22 20.32 12.40
C PRO A 206 4.35 20.11 10.89
N LEU A 207 4.02 21.16 10.12
CA LEU A 207 4.38 21.26 8.70
C LEU A 207 5.90 21.04 8.54
N PHE A 208 6.31 20.38 7.46
CA PHE A 208 7.70 19.90 7.23
C PHE A 208 8.17 18.76 8.16
N THR A 209 7.26 18.09 8.88
CA THR A 209 7.57 16.78 9.45
C THR A 209 7.96 15.81 8.33
N SER A 210 9.08 15.10 8.49
CA SER A 210 9.75 14.40 7.40
C SER A 210 10.29 13.04 7.81
N HIS A 211 10.11 12.05 6.93
CA HIS A 211 10.66 10.70 7.05
C HIS A 211 12.18 10.67 6.86
N PHE A 212 12.77 11.68 6.23
CA PHE A 212 14.22 11.78 6.04
C PHE A 212 14.95 12.40 7.23
N ASN A 213 14.23 13.04 8.16
CA ASN A 213 14.80 13.61 9.38
C ASN A 213 14.56 12.65 10.57
N PRO A 214 15.58 11.93 11.08
CA PRO A 214 15.43 11.01 12.20
C PRO A 214 15.15 11.69 13.56
N TRP A 215 15.15 13.02 13.61
CA TRP A 215 14.77 13.83 14.77
C TRP A 215 13.38 14.49 14.62
N SER A 216 12.60 14.11 13.62
CA SER A 216 11.22 14.60 13.46
C SER A 216 10.24 13.93 14.44
N ILE A 217 9.08 14.56 14.66
CA ILE A 217 8.07 14.12 15.64
C ILE A 217 7.46 12.72 15.36
N LEU A 218 7.70 12.16 14.16
CA LEU A 218 7.42 10.76 13.81
C LEU A 218 8.08 9.76 14.79
N PHE A 219 9.16 10.17 15.45
CA PHE A 219 10.04 9.31 16.23
C PHE A 219 10.15 9.82 17.68
N LYS A 220 9.80 8.98 18.67
CA LYS A 220 10.03 9.32 20.08
C LYS A 220 11.44 8.93 20.51
N PRO A 221 12.04 9.59 21.52
CA PRO A 221 13.35 9.23 22.05
C PRO A 221 13.42 7.78 22.56
N GLU A 222 12.38 7.31 23.24
CA GLU A 222 12.31 5.99 23.86
C GLU A 222 11.72 4.92 22.93
N GLN A 223 10.96 5.32 21.89
CA GLN A 223 10.14 4.45 21.05
C GLN A 223 10.13 4.90 19.58
N ARG A 224 10.69 4.18 18.60
CA ARG A 224 11.21 2.79 18.59
C ARG A 224 10.15 1.76 19.04
N TYR A 225 9.34 1.28 18.10
CA TYR A 225 8.34 0.19 18.25
C TYR A 225 6.99 0.48 18.99
N SER A 226 6.08 1.25 18.38
CA SER A 226 4.69 0.82 18.00
C SER A 226 3.66 0.10 18.92
N VAL A 227 2.34 0.44 18.81
CA VAL A 227 1.15 -0.29 19.38
C VAL A 227 -0.23 0.11 18.74
N PRO A 228 -1.08 -0.82 18.18
CA PRO A 228 -2.40 -0.74 17.44
C PRO A 228 -3.35 0.49 17.36
N HIS A 229 -4.49 0.41 16.63
CA HIS A 229 -5.30 1.59 16.19
C HIS A 229 -6.86 1.42 16.16
N TYR A 230 -7.56 2.01 17.15
CA TYR A 230 -8.99 2.42 17.23
C TYR A 230 -9.09 3.68 18.09
N ARG A 231 -10.24 4.36 18.27
CA ARG A 231 -10.40 5.18 19.49
C ARG A 231 -10.12 4.31 20.72
N ARG A 232 -9.43 4.88 21.73
CA ARG A 232 -8.70 4.13 22.78
C ARG A 232 -9.53 3.10 23.55
N SER A 233 -10.84 3.28 23.64
CA SER A 233 -11.82 2.39 24.26
C SER A 233 -12.21 1.18 23.39
N GLY A 234 -12.41 1.35 22.08
CA GLY A 234 -12.74 0.27 21.14
C GLY A 234 -11.57 -0.67 20.80
N TRP A 235 -10.41 -0.43 21.41
CA TRP A 235 -9.09 -0.80 20.93
C TRP A 235 -8.56 -2.16 21.43
N ASN A 236 -8.06 -3.00 20.52
CA ASN A 236 -7.07 -4.05 20.85
C ASN A 236 -6.16 -4.33 19.63
N TYR A 237 -5.11 -5.15 19.80
CA TYR A 237 -4.17 -5.45 18.70
C TYR A 237 -4.83 -6.16 17.53
N VAL A 238 -5.60 -7.21 17.85
CA VAL A 238 -6.18 -8.12 16.87
C VAL A 238 -7.17 -7.40 15.98
N ARG A 239 -8.04 -6.58 16.57
CA ARG A 239 -8.99 -5.75 15.84
C ARG A 239 -8.29 -4.96 14.73
N GLY A 240 -7.17 -4.30 15.03
CA GLY A 240 -6.49 -3.38 14.09
C GLY A 240 -5.97 -4.10 12.86
N ALA A 241 -5.37 -5.26 13.06
CA ALA A 241 -4.98 -6.13 11.96
C ALA A 241 -6.19 -6.69 11.19
N LEU A 242 -7.31 -7.00 11.86
CA LEU A 242 -8.57 -7.45 11.23
C LEU A 242 -9.37 -6.34 10.53
N ALA A 243 -9.06 -5.05 10.73
CA ALA A 243 -9.66 -3.94 9.98
C ALA A 243 -9.01 -3.74 8.59
N THR A 244 -7.89 -4.39 8.33
CA THR A 244 -7.30 -4.49 6.98
C THR A 244 -8.18 -5.38 6.09
N THR A 245 -7.80 -5.64 4.83
CA THR A 245 -8.60 -6.47 3.93
C THR A 245 -7.72 -7.15 2.90
N ASP A 246 -7.87 -8.47 2.74
CA ASP A 246 -7.26 -9.25 1.67
C ASP A 246 -7.90 -8.88 0.32
N ARG A 247 -7.09 -8.66 -0.72
CA ARG A 247 -7.54 -8.20 -2.04
C ARG A 247 -6.84 -8.95 -3.16
N ASP A 248 -7.61 -9.34 -4.17
CA ASP A 248 -7.09 -9.88 -5.45
C ASP A 248 -6.47 -8.75 -6.29
N PHE A 249 -5.34 -8.23 -5.82
CA PHE A 249 -4.72 -7.01 -6.34
C PHE A 249 -4.03 -7.30 -7.66
N LEU A 250 -4.66 -6.89 -8.77
CA LEU A 250 -4.22 -7.22 -10.15
C LEU A 250 -4.16 -8.73 -10.45
N GLY A 251 -4.80 -9.57 -9.61
CA GLY A 251 -4.80 -11.03 -9.71
C GLY A 251 -3.38 -11.60 -9.82
N TRP A 252 -3.15 -12.44 -10.84
CA TRP A 252 -1.86 -13.10 -11.08
C TRP A 252 -0.66 -12.15 -11.11
N GLN A 253 -0.85 -10.89 -11.53
CA GLN A 253 0.22 -9.90 -11.55
C GLN A 253 0.66 -9.49 -10.13
N GLY A 254 -0.28 -9.27 -9.20
CA GLY A 254 0.08 -8.96 -7.82
C GLY A 254 0.63 -10.17 -7.06
N ARG A 255 0.24 -11.39 -7.43
CA ARG A 255 0.91 -12.59 -6.92
C ARG A 255 2.36 -12.68 -7.42
N PHE A 256 2.57 -12.55 -8.73
CA PHE A 256 3.90 -12.71 -9.33
C PHE A 256 4.86 -11.55 -9.01
N PHE A 257 4.46 -10.31 -9.24
CA PHE A 257 5.29 -9.10 -9.12
C PHE A 257 5.24 -8.45 -7.73
N LEU A 258 4.12 -8.58 -7.01
CA LEU A 258 3.90 -7.90 -5.72
C LEU A 258 3.86 -8.87 -4.52
N HIS A 259 4.39 -10.08 -4.71
CA HIS A 259 4.68 -11.06 -3.64
C HIS A 259 3.48 -11.37 -2.73
N ASP A 260 2.27 -11.37 -3.30
CA ASP A 260 1.01 -11.60 -2.60
C ASP A 260 0.70 -10.61 -1.44
N ILE A 261 1.41 -9.48 -1.30
CA ILE A 261 1.32 -8.61 -0.11
C ILE A 261 -0.10 -8.13 0.19
N SER A 262 -0.86 -7.77 -0.85
CA SER A 262 -2.26 -7.36 -0.73
C SER A 262 -3.24 -8.55 -0.69
N HIS A 263 -2.83 -9.74 -1.15
CA HIS A 263 -3.68 -10.94 -1.20
C HIS A 263 -3.84 -11.57 0.20
N PHE A 264 -2.83 -11.42 1.06
CA PHE A 264 -2.76 -11.98 2.41
C PHE A 264 -2.53 -10.90 3.48
N HIS A 265 -3.07 -9.71 3.24
CA HIS A 265 -2.79 -8.51 4.02
C HIS A 265 -3.28 -8.62 5.48
N VAL A 266 -4.36 -9.36 5.74
CA VAL A 266 -4.89 -9.54 7.11
C VAL A 266 -3.94 -10.38 7.96
N VAL A 267 -3.45 -11.51 7.46
CA VAL A 267 -2.47 -12.32 8.20
C VAL A 267 -1.11 -11.63 8.28
N HIS A 268 -0.76 -10.85 7.26
CA HIS A 268 0.44 -10.03 7.26
C HIS A 268 0.41 -8.94 8.36
N HIS A 269 -0.71 -8.27 8.59
CA HIS A 269 -0.83 -7.34 9.72
C HIS A 269 -0.89 -8.05 11.08
N LEU A 270 -1.50 -9.23 11.18
CA LEU A 270 -1.53 -10.01 12.42
C LEU A 270 -0.13 -10.52 12.80
N PHE A 271 0.65 -11.00 11.83
CA PHE A 271 1.94 -11.66 12.04
C PHE A 271 2.96 -11.26 10.95
N PRO A 272 3.43 -10.00 10.92
CA PRO A 272 4.28 -9.49 9.82
C PRO A 272 5.65 -10.16 9.70
N ARG A 273 6.02 -11.04 10.64
CA ARG A 273 7.24 -11.86 10.59
C ARG A 273 7.08 -13.16 9.77
N ILE A 274 5.85 -13.53 9.38
CA ILE A 274 5.62 -14.62 8.42
C ILE A 274 6.21 -14.18 7.07
N PRO A 275 7.14 -14.94 6.47
CA PRO A 275 7.66 -14.62 5.14
C PRO A 275 6.55 -14.68 4.09
N PHE A 276 6.52 -13.70 3.18
CA PHE A 276 5.48 -13.57 2.13
C PHE A 276 5.06 -14.89 1.44
N TYR A 277 6.01 -15.76 1.07
CA TYR A 277 5.76 -17.05 0.40
C TYR A 277 5.02 -18.10 1.26
N ASN A 278 4.82 -17.85 2.55
CA ASN A 278 3.99 -18.67 3.45
C ASN A 278 2.61 -18.02 3.74
N GLY A 279 2.35 -16.81 3.22
CA GLY A 279 1.16 -16.01 3.54
C GLY A 279 -0.17 -16.65 3.14
N GLU A 280 -0.20 -17.41 2.04
CA GLU A 280 -1.40 -18.13 1.60
C GLU A 280 -1.81 -19.22 2.60
N ILE A 281 -0.84 -20.01 3.06
CA ILE A 281 -1.05 -21.08 4.05
C ILE A 281 -1.54 -20.46 5.36
N ALA A 282 -0.85 -19.43 5.85
CA ALA A 282 -1.23 -18.73 7.09
C ALA A 282 -2.63 -18.10 7.00
N THR A 283 -3.00 -17.55 5.83
CA THR A 283 -4.33 -16.97 5.59
C THR A 283 -5.42 -18.02 5.51
N ASN A 284 -5.16 -19.20 4.94
CA ASN A 284 -6.12 -20.30 4.90
C ASN A 284 -6.43 -20.82 6.32
N HIS A 285 -5.41 -20.94 7.17
CA HIS A 285 -5.58 -21.24 8.59
C HIS A 285 -6.36 -20.15 9.34
N LEU A 286 -6.06 -18.87 9.08
CA LEU A 286 -6.79 -17.73 9.66
C LEU A 286 -8.28 -17.75 9.27
N LYS A 287 -8.59 -17.92 7.98
CA LYS A 287 -9.97 -17.96 7.46
C LYS A 287 -10.77 -19.15 7.97
N ALA A 288 -10.11 -20.29 8.21
CA ALA A 288 -10.74 -21.45 8.84
C ALA A 288 -11.14 -21.21 10.30
N LEU A 289 -10.42 -20.33 11.03
CA LEU A 289 -10.75 -19.97 12.42
C LEU A 289 -11.82 -18.87 12.50
N ILE A 290 -11.56 -17.70 11.90
CA ILE A 290 -12.38 -16.49 12.15
C ILE A 290 -13.41 -16.19 11.05
N GLY A 291 -13.38 -16.94 9.94
CA GLY A 291 -14.38 -16.88 8.87
C GLY A 291 -14.70 -15.45 8.39
N LYS A 292 -15.93 -15.01 8.67
CA LYS A 292 -16.49 -13.70 8.27
C LYS A 292 -15.69 -12.49 8.77
N ASP A 293 -14.92 -12.64 9.85
CA ASP A 293 -14.14 -11.54 10.45
C ASP A 293 -12.80 -11.32 9.69
N CYS A 294 -12.38 -12.27 8.84
CA CYS A 294 -11.27 -12.10 7.92
C CYS A 294 -11.75 -11.37 6.65
N LEU A 295 -11.76 -10.04 6.70
CA LEU A 295 -12.22 -9.20 5.58
C LEU A 295 -11.44 -9.51 4.30
N SER A 296 -12.17 -9.76 3.21
CA SER A 296 -11.61 -9.99 1.87
C SER A 296 -12.49 -9.38 0.77
N SER A 297 -11.88 -9.01 -0.37
CA SER A 297 -12.59 -8.39 -1.49
C SER A 297 -11.99 -8.79 -2.84
N GLY A 298 -12.82 -9.42 -3.69
CA GLY A 298 -12.54 -9.66 -5.11
C GLY A 298 -12.93 -8.50 -6.02
N THR A 299 -13.22 -7.31 -5.49
CA THR A 299 -13.57 -6.14 -6.32
C THR A 299 -12.31 -5.63 -7.03
N PRO A 300 -12.27 -5.58 -8.38
CA PRO A 300 -11.07 -5.22 -9.14
C PRO A 300 -10.41 -3.92 -8.66
N VAL A 301 -9.07 -3.90 -8.57
CA VAL A 301 -8.33 -2.84 -7.84
C VAL A 301 -8.69 -1.42 -8.27
N PHE A 302 -8.81 -1.13 -9.57
CA PHE A 302 -9.17 0.21 -10.05
C PHE A 302 -10.60 0.61 -9.70
N ARG A 303 -11.53 -0.35 -9.67
CA ARG A 303 -12.89 -0.12 -9.17
C ARG A 303 -12.89 0.08 -7.66
N SER A 304 -12.15 -0.73 -6.90
CA SER A 304 -11.95 -0.52 -5.46
C SER A 304 -11.37 0.85 -5.15
N LEU A 305 -10.39 1.32 -5.93
CA LEU A 305 -9.79 2.64 -5.81
C LEU A 305 -10.81 3.75 -6.08
N TRP A 306 -11.58 3.65 -7.17
CA TRP A 306 -12.62 4.60 -7.54
C TRP A 306 -13.80 4.64 -6.57
N ASP A 307 -14.24 3.48 -6.08
CA ASP A 307 -15.35 3.37 -5.13
C ASP A 307 -14.91 3.85 -3.73
N ASN A 308 -13.69 3.52 -3.27
CA ASN A 308 -13.08 4.13 -2.08
C ASN A 308 -12.97 5.64 -2.23
N TYR A 309 -12.41 6.14 -3.34
CA TYR A 309 -12.14 7.56 -3.53
C TYR A 309 -13.42 8.43 -3.48
N ARG A 310 -14.58 7.86 -3.83
CA ARG A 310 -15.88 8.54 -3.72
C ARG A 310 -16.57 8.32 -2.36
N ALA A 311 -16.55 7.10 -1.84
CA ALA A 311 -17.31 6.72 -0.64
C ALA A 311 -16.57 6.93 0.70
N CYS A 312 -15.28 7.27 0.67
CA CYS A 312 -14.43 7.37 1.85
C CYS A 312 -13.87 8.79 2.08
N GLN A 313 -14.73 9.80 2.09
CA GLN A 313 -14.34 11.21 2.30
C GLN A 313 -13.93 11.49 3.75
N PHE A 314 -14.79 11.13 4.70
CA PHE A 314 -14.60 11.51 6.12
C PHE A 314 -15.22 10.51 7.10
N VAL A 315 -14.94 10.72 8.39
CA VAL A 315 -15.62 10.08 9.53
C VAL A 315 -16.25 11.12 10.47
N GLU A 316 -17.21 10.72 11.29
CA GLU A 316 -17.84 11.63 12.26
C GLU A 316 -16.87 12.05 13.38
N ASP A 317 -17.05 13.27 13.92
CA ASP A 317 -16.21 13.82 14.98
C ASP A 317 -16.37 13.09 16.34
N SER A 318 -17.45 12.32 16.51
CA SER A 318 -17.80 11.54 17.71
C SER A 318 -18.06 10.05 17.38
N GLY A 319 -18.03 9.18 18.40
CA GLY A 319 -18.20 7.72 18.28
C GLY A 319 -16.89 6.94 18.41
N ASP A 320 -16.95 5.78 19.05
CA ASP A 320 -15.77 4.94 19.37
C ASP A 320 -15.36 4.02 18.21
N ILE A 321 -16.34 3.58 17.42
CA ILE A 321 -16.15 2.89 16.14
C ILE A 321 -16.62 3.86 15.06
N LEU A 322 -15.78 4.07 14.05
CA LEU A 322 -16.01 5.07 13.01
C LEU A 322 -16.05 4.40 11.64
N PHE A 323 -17.02 4.80 10.81
CA PHE A 323 -17.15 4.35 9.44
C PHE A 323 -17.02 5.53 8.48
N TYR A 324 -16.32 5.27 7.38
CA TYR A 324 -16.20 6.17 6.26
C TYR A 324 -17.56 6.54 5.66
N LYS A 325 -17.66 7.80 5.24
CA LYS A 325 -18.84 8.39 4.60
C LYS A 325 -18.50 9.06 3.29
N ASP A 326 -19.46 9.04 2.36
CA ASP A 326 -19.45 9.84 1.14
C ASP A 326 -19.70 11.35 1.45
N SER A 327 -19.60 12.18 0.41
CA SER A 327 -19.90 13.63 0.45
C SER A 327 -21.29 13.93 1.02
N SER A 328 -22.30 13.12 0.69
CA SER A 328 -23.67 13.24 1.24
C SER A 328 -23.78 12.88 2.73
N GLY A 329 -22.72 12.29 3.31
CA GLY A 329 -22.66 11.87 4.71
C GLY A 329 -23.27 10.50 4.97
N LYS A 330 -23.43 9.67 3.94
CA LYS A 330 -23.92 8.29 4.02
C LYS A 330 -22.74 7.32 4.10
N SER A 331 -22.90 6.27 4.92
CA SER A 331 -21.91 5.21 5.15
C SER A 331 -22.44 3.86 4.67
N HIS A 332 -21.53 2.96 4.26
CA HIS A 332 -21.89 1.59 3.84
C HIS A 332 -22.10 0.61 5.01
N ARG A 333 -21.67 0.98 6.22
CA ARG A 333 -21.83 0.23 7.47
C ARG A 333 -22.06 1.21 8.61
N HIS A 334 -22.68 0.73 9.69
CA HIS A 334 -22.93 1.49 10.91
C HIS A 334 -22.52 0.66 12.12
N SER A 335 -22.05 1.30 13.20
CA SER A 335 -21.97 0.64 14.49
C SER A 335 -23.37 0.55 15.09
N LEU A 336 -23.52 -0.42 16.00
CA LEU A 336 -24.52 -0.34 17.06
C LEU A 336 -24.21 0.83 18.03
#